data_AF-A0A6A9QT52-F1
#
_entry.id   AF-A0A6A9QT52-F1
#
_cell.length_a   1.000
_cell.length_b   1.000
_cell.length_c   1.000
_cell.angle_alpha   90.00
_cell.angle_beta   90.00
_cell.angle_gamma   90.00
#
_symmetry.space_group_name_H-M   'P 1'
#
loop_
_entity.id
_entity.type
_entity.pdbx_description
1 polymer ?
#
loop_
_entity_poly.entity_id
_entity_poly.type
_entity_poly.pdbx_seq_one_letter_code
_entity_poly.pdbx_strand_id
1 'polypeptide(L)'
;MSRSVLDMYERVNSMMSRNDYTPGIATLELASLLFTYIAGMGIAVYKLPLLGIPITIHIYAAAADVVLAIFLYGSSTRSGNNVLRIVSILDIVSVLGAAFSGLFYFGGFVVPIYALGMGTGFVLGIAFTSFLLFYSIRK
;
A
#
# COMPACT_ATOMS: atom_id res chain seq x y z
N MET A 1 -7.64 23.29 25.21
CA MET A 1 -6.88 22.88 24.02
C MET A 1 -6.12 24.11 23.51
N SER A 2 -4.79 24.07 23.46
CA SER A 2 -3.98 25.22 23.03
C SER A 2 -4.20 25.48 21.53
N ARG A 3 -4.31 26.76 21.12
CA ARG A 3 -4.49 27.17 19.72
C ARG A 3 -3.51 26.45 18.76
N SER A 4 -2.28 26.22 19.22
CA SER A 4 -1.25 25.47 18.50
C SER A 4 -1.64 24.04 18.08
N VAL A 5 -2.40 23.30 18.88
CA VAL A 5 -2.82 21.92 18.53
C VAL A 5 -3.93 21.95 17.47
N LEU A 6 -4.84 22.91 17.56
CA LEU A 6 -5.89 23.14 16.57
C LEU A 6 -5.29 23.59 15.23
N ASP A 7 -4.36 24.55 15.25
CA ASP A 7 -3.66 25.02 14.04
C ASP A 7 -2.90 23.88 13.34
N MET A 8 -2.27 22.99 14.12
CA MET A 8 -1.59 21.81 13.58
C MET A 8 -2.58 20.82 12.97
N TYR A 9 -3.71 20.57 13.64
CA TYR A 9 -4.77 19.68 13.13
C TYR A 9 -5.33 20.20 11.80
N GLU A 10 -5.68 21.49 11.72
CA GLU A 10 -6.21 22.10 10.50
C GLU A 10 -5.20 22.03 9.35
N ARG A 11 -3.92 22.26 9.65
CA ARG A 11 -2.84 22.12 8.67
C ARG A 11 -2.70 20.69 8.15
N VAL A 12 -2.72 19.69 9.02
CA VAL A 12 -2.64 18.29 8.59
C VAL A 12 -3.89 17.88 7.81
N ASN A 13 -5.07 18.25 8.30
CA ASN A 13 -6.33 17.91 7.65
C ASN A 13 -6.41 18.52 6.24
N SER A 14 -6.05 19.80 6.10
CA SER A 14 -6.02 20.46 4.79
C SER A 14 -5.00 19.85 3.82
N MET A 15 -3.88 19.31 4.31
CA MET A 15 -2.94 18.56 3.47
C MET A 15 -3.52 17.21 3.05
N MET A 16 -4.12 16.48 3.99
CA MET A 16 -4.64 15.13 3.77
C MET A 16 -5.88 15.11 2.87
N SER A 17 -6.66 16.20 2.85
CA SER A 17 -7.84 16.34 1.99
C SER A 17 -7.53 16.84 0.57
N ARG A 18 -6.27 17.16 0.24
CA ARG A 18 -5.89 17.60 -1.11
C ARG A 18 -6.14 16.50 -2.14
N ASN A 19 -6.32 16.90 -3.40
CA ASN A 19 -6.50 15.97 -4.53
C ASN A 19 -7.53 14.86 -4.20
N ASP A 20 -8.70 15.25 -3.68
CA ASP A 20 -9.78 14.34 -3.27
C ASP A 20 -9.34 13.23 -2.30
N TYR A 21 -8.58 13.59 -1.26
CA TYR A 21 -8.04 12.67 -0.22
C TYR A 21 -6.95 11.70 -0.69
N THR A 22 -6.38 11.89 -1.88
CA THR A 22 -5.26 11.08 -2.38
C THR A 22 -4.09 10.96 -1.37
N PRO A 23 -3.61 12.03 -0.70
CA PRO A 23 -2.56 11.92 0.30
C PRO A 23 -2.94 11.07 1.52
N GLY A 24 -4.19 11.21 1.99
CA GLY A 24 -4.70 10.43 3.11
C GLY A 24 -4.75 8.94 2.78
N ILE A 25 -5.29 8.59 1.61
CA ILE A 25 -5.37 7.19 1.15
C ILE A 25 -3.97 6.63 0.92
N ALA A 26 -3.07 7.37 0.26
CA ALA A 26 -1.69 6.93 0.02
C ALA A 26 -0.92 6.69 1.34
N THR A 27 -1.18 7.49 2.37
CA THR A 27 -0.59 7.29 3.70
C THR A 27 -1.09 5.99 4.34
N LEU A 28 -2.38 5.72 4.25
CA LEU A 28 -2.97 4.47 4.77
C LEU A 28 -2.43 3.25 4.03
N GLU A 29 -2.32 3.33 2.71
CA GLU A 29 -1.75 2.27 1.88
C GLU A 29 -0.28 2.02 2.21
N LEU A 30 0.55 3.06 2.33
CA LEU A 30 1.95 2.90 2.75
C LEU A 30 2.06 2.25 4.13
N ALA A 31 1.22 2.67 5.08
CA ALA A 31 1.21 2.05 6.41
C ALA A 31 0.82 0.57 6.31
N SER A 32 -0.21 0.25 5.54
CA SER A 32 -0.68 -1.11 5.30
C SER A 32 0.41 -1.98 4.67
N LEU A 33 1.05 -1.51 3.59
CA LEU A 33 2.17 -2.18 2.93
C LEU A 33 3.32 -2.47 3.91
N LEU A 34 3.70 -1.51 4.75
CA LEU A 34 4.76 -1.70 5.76
C LEU A 34 4.36 -2.77 6.80
N PHE A 35 3.11 -2.77 7.26
CA PHE A 35 2.61 -3.82 8.16
C PHE A 35 2.60 -5.19 7.48
N THR A 36 2.11 -5.27 6.24
CA THR A 36 2.10 -6.50 5.43
C THR A 36 3.52 -7.05 5.28
N TYR A 37 4.51 -6.19 5.02
CA TYR A 37 5.92 -6.58 4.91
C TYR A 37 6.50 -7.11 6.21
N ILE A 38 6.31 -6.40 7.32
CA ILE A 38 6.81 -6.83 8.63
C ILE A 38 6.16 -8.18 9.00
N ALA A 39 4.86 -8.34 8.75
CA ALA A 39 4.17 -9.61 8.98
C ALA A 39 4.72 -10.75 8.10
N GLY A 40 4.91 -10.51 6.80
CA GLY A 40 5.46 -11.51 5.86
C GLY A 40 6.90 -11.90 6.20
N MET A 41 7.75 -10.92 6.51
CA MET A 41 9.12 -11.16 6.97
C MET A 41 9.15 -11.88 8.31
N GLY A 42 8.22 -11.56 9.22
CA GLY A 42 8.07 -12.27 10.49
C GLY A 42 7.80 -13.76 10.29
N ILE A 43 6.92 -14.12 9.34
CA ILE A 43 6.65 -15.53 8.99
C ILE A 43 7.94 -16.22 8.55
N ALA A 44 8.73 -15.58 7.70
CA ALA A 44 9.98 -16.15 7.18
C ALA A 44 11.07 -16.27 8.26
N VAL A 45 11.32 -15.21 9.03
CA VAL A 45 12.39 -15.14 10.04
C VAL A 45 12.14 -16.11 11.18
N TYR A 46 10.90 -16.19 11.68
CA TYR A 46 10.55 -17.08 12.78
C TYR A 46 10.13 -18.48 12.33
N LYS A 47 10.21 -18.78 11.02
CA LYS A 47 9.81 -20.07 10.44
C LYS A 47 8.40 -20.49 10.88
N LEU A 48 7.47 -19.52 10.87
CA LEU A 48 6.08 -19.79 11.23
C LEU A 48 5.42 -20.70 10.19
N PRO A 49 4.44 -21.52 10.59
CA PRO A 49 3.72 -22.38 9.66
C PRO A 49 3.00 -21.53 8.61
N LEU A 50 3.02 -21.98 7.36
CA LEU A 50 2.26 -21.39 6.23
C LEU A 50 0.77 -21.76 6.28
N LEU A 51 0.26 -22.03 7.48
CA LEU A 51 -1.11 -22.45 7.75
C LEU A 51 -1.56 -21.84 9.08
N GLY A 52 -2.86 -21.60 9.20
CA GLY A 52 -3.47 -21.04 10.41
C GLY A 52 -3.34 -19.52 10.51
N ILE A 53 -3.49 -19.01 11.74
CA ILE A 53 -3.73 -17.59 12.01
C ILE A 53 -2.68 -16.64 11.38
N PRO A 54 -1.35 -16.89 11.49
CA PRO A 54 -0.35 -15.94 10.99
C PRO A 54 -0.46 -15.66 9.49
N ILE A 55 -0.60 -16.71 8.68
CA ILE A 55 -0.72 -16.55 7.23
C ILE A 55 -2.08 -15.96 6.83
N THR A 56 -3.15 -16.32 7.54
CA THR A 56 -4.49 -15.76 7.28
C THR A 56 -4.50 -14.25 7.47
N ILE A 57 -3.90 -13.74 8.55
CA ILE A 57 -3.77 -12.30 8.80
C ILE A 57 -2.96 -11.62 7.67
N HIS A 58 -1.85 -12.24 7.25
CA HIS A 58 -1.03 -11.69 6.17
C HIS A 58 -1.78 -11.60 4.83
N ILE A 59 -2.57 -12.62 4.49
CA ILE A 59 -3.42 -12.61 3.27
C ILE A 59 -4.47 -11.49 3.35
N TYR A 60 -5.12 -11.31 4.51
CA TYR A 60 -6.08 -10.22 4.67
C TYR A 60 -5.43 -8.83 4.61
N ALA A 61 -4.22 -8.68 5.12
CA ALA A 61 -3.45 -7.44 4.98
C ALA A 61 -3.12 -7.15 3.50
N ALA A 62 -2.65 -8.15 2.75
CA ALA A 62 -2.42 -8.01 1.32
C ALA A 62 -3.70 -7.69 0.53
N ALA A 63 -4.86 -8.24 0.94
CA ALA A 63 -6.14 -7.87 0.34
C ALA A 63 -6.54 -6.42 0.66
N ALA A 64 -6.24 -5.94 1.86
CA ALA A 64 -6.46 -4.54 2.23
C ALA A 64 -5.58 -3.60 1.39
N ASP A 65 -4.31 -3.97 1.13
CA ASP A 65 -3.42 -3.22 0.23
C ASP A 65 -4.06 -3.06 -1.16
N VAL A 66 -4.60 -4.14 -1.73
CA VAL A 66 -5.28 -4.11 -3.04
C VAL A 66 -6.50 -3.17 -3.03
N VAL A 67 -7.31 -3.21 -1.97
CA VAL A 67 -8.49 -2.34 -1.84
C VAL A 67 -8.07 -0.87 -1.74
N LEU A 68 -7.01 -0.57 -0.98
CA LEU A 68 -6.48 0.77 -0.84
C LEU A 68 -5.92 1.30 -2.17
N ALA A 69 -5.17 0.50 -2.92
CA ALA A 69 -4.68 0.85 -4.25
C ALA A 69 -5.83 1.25 -5.21
N ILE A 70 -6.95 0.50 -5.16
CA ILE A 70 -8.15 0.80 -5.96
C ILE A 70 -8.79 2.11 -5.53
N PHE A 71 -8.91 2.37 -4.22
CA PHE A 71 -9.41 3.65 -3.72
C PHE A 71 -8.49 4.81 -4.08
N LEU A 72 -7.18 4.59 -4.08
CA LEU A 72 -6.20 5.59 -4.48
C LEU A 72 -6.32 5.96 -5.97
N TYR A 73 -6.64 4.97 -6.82
CA TYR A 73 -7.02 5.23 -8.21
C TYR A 73 -8.34 6.00 -8.34
N GLY A 74 -9.33 5.67 -7.51
CA GLY A 74 -10.60 6.38 -7.45
C GLY A 74 -10.41 7.85 -7.11
N SER A 75 -9.63 8.15 -6.06
CA SER A 75 -9.33 9.53 -5.65
C SER A 75 -8.51 10.28 -6.70
N SER A 76 -7.48 9.66 -7.26
CA SER A 76 -6.61 10.29 -8.27
C SER A 76 -7.35 10.60 -9.57
N THR A 77 -8.32 9.76 -9.95
CA THR A 77 -9.19 10.00 -11.11
C THR A 77 -10.13 11.17 -10.85
N ARG A 78 -10.72 11.23 -9.66
CA ARG A 78 -11.62 12.33 -9.26
C ARG A 78 -10.90 13.67 -9.16
N SER A 79 -9.64 13.67 -8.74
CA SER A 79 -8.82 14.89 -8.63
C SER A 79 -8.46 15.52 -9.99
N GLY A 80 -8.76 14.86 -11.11
CA GLY A 80 -8.47 15.36 -12.45
C GLY A 80 -6.98 15.44 -12.80
N ASN A 81 -6.10 14.87 -11.98
CA ASN A 81 -4.66 14.96 -12.17
C ASN A 81 -4.13 13.72 -12.91
N ASN A 82 -3.83 13.89 -14.20
CA ASN A 82 -3.38 12.80 -15.07
C ASN A 82 -2.14 12.07 -14.54
N VAL A 83 -1.20 12.77 -13.89
CA VAL A 83 0.01 12.15 -13.34
C VAL A 83 -0.35 11.22 -12.18
N LEU A 84 -1.16 11.71 -11.22
CA LEU A 84 -1.63 10.89 -10.11
C LEU A 84 -2.41 9.67 -10.62
N ARG A 85 -3.27 9.87 -11.62
CA ARG A 85 -4.05 8.79 -12.23
C ARG A 85 -3.17 7.71 -12.85
N ILE A 86 -2.18 8.08 -13.66
CA ILE A 86 -1.27 7.12 -14.30
C ILE A 86 -0.48 6.35 -13.24
N VAL A 87 0.10 7.05 -12.26
CA VAL A 87 0.91 6.39 -11.23
C VAL A 87 0.05 5.47 -10.35
N SER A 88 -1.19 5.83 -10.05
CA SER A 88 -2.10 4.94 -9.30
C SER A 88 -2.47 3.66 -10.07
N ILE A 89 -2.42 3.65 -11.41
CA ILE A 89 -2.56 2.40 -12.17
C ILE A 89 -1.32 1.52 -12.00
N LEU A 90 -0.13 2.12 -12.04
CA LEU A 90 1.14 1.39 -11.82
C LEU A 90 1.21 0.79 -10.41
N ASP A 91 0.72 1.54 -9.44
CA ASP A 91 0.56 1.13 -8.06
C ASP A 91 -0.37 -0.10 -7.94
N ILE A 92 -1.59 -0.05 -8.49
CA ILE A 92 -2.51 -1.20 -8.56
C ILE A 92 -1.83 -2.44 -9.17
N VAL A 93 -1.17 -2.28 -10.32
CA VAL A 93 -0.50 -3.41 -11.00
C VAL A 93 0.60 -4.01 -10.12
N SER A 94 1.32 -3.17 -9.40
CA SER A 94 2.41 -3.59 -8.51
C SER A 94 1.88 -4.33 -7.28
N VAL A 95 0.85 -3.79 -6.63
CA VAL A 95 0.21 -4.39 -5.45
C VAL A 95 -0.49 -5.71 -5.82
N LEU A 96 -1.20 -5.75 -6.95
CA LEU A 96 -1.79 -7.00 -7.47
C LEU A 96 -0.70 -8.02 -7.80
N GLY A 97 0.36 -7.61 -8.50
CA GLY A 97 1.49 -8.49 -8.81
C GLY A 97 2.13 -9.08 -7.55
N ALA A 98 2.26 -8.27 -6.50
CA ALA A 98 2.75 -8.71 -5.19
C ALA A 98 1.81 -9.73 -4.54
N ALA A 99 0.52 -9.39 -4.44
CA ALA A 99 -0.50 -10.22 -3.81
C ALA A 99 -0.65 -11.58 -4.53
N PHE A 100 -0.76 -11.57 -5.87
CA PHE A 100 -0.86 -12.79 -6.67
C PHE A 100 0.39 -13.67 -6.51
N SER A 101 1.59 -13.10 -6.63
CA SER A 101 2.82 -13.87 -6.46
C SER A 101 2.96 -14.42 -5.04
N GLY A 102 2.54 -13.65 -4.04
CA GLY A 102 2.50 -14.05 -2.64
C GLY A 102 1.58 -15.24 -2.39
N LEU A 103 0.40 -15.28 -3.02
CA LEU A 103 -0.54 -16.42 -2.90
C LEU A 103 0.12 -17.74 -3.32
N PHE A 104 0.88 -17.75 -4.42
CA PHE A 104 1.61 -18.95 -4.85
C PHE A 104 2.79 -19.26 -3.93
N TYR A 105 3.58 -18.25 -3.55
CA TYR A 105 4.72 -18.45 -2.66
C TYR A 105 4.30 -19.06 -1.31
N PHE A 106 3.29 -18.48 -0.66
CA PHE A 106 2.78 -18.98 0.62
C PHE A 106 1.87 -20.20 0.47
N GLY A 107 1.34 -20.48 -0.72
CA GLY A 107 0.62 -21.70 -1.06
C GLY A 107 1.52 -22.95 -1.16
N GLY A 108 2.83 -22.82 -0.90
CA GLY A 108 3.78 -23.93 -0.88
C GLY A 108 4.48 -24.20 -2.20
N PHE A 109 4.33 -23.33 -3.21
CA PHE A 109 5.06 -23.46 -4.46
C PHE A 109 6.52 -23.02 -4.28
N VAL A 110 7.45 -23.97 -4.34
CA VAL A 110 8.90 -23.73 -4.19
C VAL A 110 9.52 -23.27 -5.51
N VAL A 111 8.92 -22.25 -6.14
CA VAL A 111 9.44 -21.66 -7.37
C VAL A 111 9.97 -20.25 -7.06
N PRO A 112 11.28 -19.98 -7.23
CA PRO A 112 11.89 -18.69 -6.89
C PRO A 112 11.23 -17.48 -7.54
N ILE A 113 10.59 -17.68 -8.71
CA ILE A 113 9.93 -16.62 -9.46
C ILE A 113 8.77 -15.98 -8.67
N TYR A 114 8.08 -16.73 -7.81
CA TYR A 114 6.98 -16.19 -7.01
C TYR A 114 7.50 -15.30 -5.88
N ALA A 115 8.62 -15.65 -5.26
CA ALA A 115 9.27 -14.79 -4.27
C ALA A 115 9.79 -13.49 -4.90
N LEU A 116 10.41 -13.59 -6.09
CA LEU A 116 10.88 -12.43 -6.85
C LEU A 116 9.74 -11.53 -7.29
N GLY A 117 8.67 -12.10 -7.84
CA GLY A 117 7.46 -11.36 -8.24
C GLY A 117 6.81 -10.64 -7.07
N MET A 118 6.68 -11.33 -5.93
CA MET A 118 6.17 -10.76 -4.68
C MET A 118 7.02 -9.58 -4.22
N GLY A 119 8.34 -9.77 -4.11
CA GLY A 119 9.25 -8.73 -3.67
C GLY A 119 9.30 -7.53 -4.62
N THR A 120 9.27 -7.78 -5.93
CA THR A 120 9.29 -6.70 -6.94
C THR A 120 8.01 -5.89 -6.90
N GLY A 121 6.84 -6.55 -6.90
CA GLY A 121 5.55 -5.86 -6.79
C GLY A 121 5.45 -5.03 -5.51
N PHE A 122 5.93 -5.58 -4.39
CA PHE A 122 5.95 -4.87 -3.12
C PHE A 122 6.82 -3.60 -3.14
N VAL A 123 8.06 -3.70 -3.62
CA VAL A 123 8.98 -2.55 -3.68
C VAL A 123 8.44 -1.46 -4.62
N LEU A 124 7.88 -1.86 -5.77
CA LEU A 124 7.24 -0.95 -6.70
C LEU A 124 5.98 -0.31 -6.09
N GLY A 125 5.18 -1.07 -5.36
CA GLY A 125 4.04 -0.55 -4.59
C GLY A 125 4.48 0.58 -3.68
N ILE A 126 5.45 0.34 -2.77
CA ILE A 126 6.00 1.39 -1.90
C ILE A 126 6.45 2.62 -2.70
N ALA A 127 7.19 2.41 -3.80
CA ALA A 127 7.72 3.50 -4.60
C ALA A 127 6.60 4.36 -5.21
N PHE A 128 5.58 3.72 -5.80
CA PHE A 128 4.47 4.42 -6.44
C PHE A 128 3.53 5.07 -5.42
N THR A 129 3.15 4.37 -4.34
CA THR A 129 2.35 4.96 -3.27
C THR A 129 3.07 6.15 -2.62
N SER A 130 4.40 6.06 -2.40
CA SER A 130 5.22 7.18 -1.91
C SER A 130 5.22 8.36 -2.88
N PHE A 131 5.38 8.08 -4.17
CA PHE A 131 5.30 9.13 -5.19
C PHE A 131 3.93 9.82 -5.16
N LEU A 132 2.84 9.05 -5.09
CA LEU A 132 1.47 9.57 -5.03
C LEU A 132 1.27 10.46 -3.80
N LEU A 133 1.76 10.04 -2.63
CA LEU A 133 1.73 10.83 -1.40
C LEU A 133 2.47 12.17 -1.56
N PHE A 134 3.76 12.15 -1.91
CA PHE A 134 4.56 13.37 -1.95
C PHE A 134 4.16 14.30 -3.10
N TYR A 135 3.78 13.75 -4.25
CA TYR A 135 3.33 14.56 -5.39
C TYR A 135 1.99 15.25 -5.10
N SER A 136 1.06 14.56 -4.42
CA SER A 136 -0.27 15.12 -4.09
C SER A 136 -0.23 16.16 -2.95
N ILE A 137 0.79 16.16 -2.09
CA ILE A 137 0.96 17.20 -1.06
C ILE A 137 1.66 18.44 -1.61
N ARG A 138 2.58 18.28 -2.57
CA ARG A 138 3.42 19.38 -3.07
C ARG A 138 2.68 20.41 -3.92
N LYS A 139 1.57 20.03 -4.55
CA LYS A 139 0.66 20.93 -5.28
C LYS A 139 -0.57 21.25 -4.44
#